data_AF-A0A349ES57-F1
#
_entry.id   AF-A0A349ES57-F1
#
_cell.length_a   1.000
_cell.length_b   1.000
_cell.length_c   1.000
_cell.angle_alpha   90.00
_cell.angle_beta   90.00
_cell.angle_gamma   90.00
#
_symmetry.space_group_name_H-M   'P 1'
#
loop_
_entity.id
_entity.type
_entity.pdbx_description
1 polymer ?
#
loop_
_entity_poly.entity_id
_entity_poly.type
_entity_poly.pdbx_seq_one_letter_code
_entity_poly.pdbx_strand_id
1 'polypeptide(L)'
;EQLIYKQFAVAFTNLGHAYYEKGNALVQRDKESAAQSFAKAIQSLKTAKQNTRFFPNLQYDEAVHDTYYYTALSYHKLYLLTRKSQILNDANLAWREYFDFFPKKLEGNSTYEQSREAAQKYWNQIKDMM
;
A
#
# COMPACT_ATOMS: atom_id res chain seq x y z
N GLU A 1 6.37 15.08 17.58
CA GLU A 1 6.93 14.20 16.53
C GLU A 1 7.57 13.00 17.20
N GLN A 2 7.31 11.79 16.70
CA GLN A 2 7.96 10.57 17.18
C GLN A 2 9.25 10.38 16.38
N LEU A 3 10.40 10.28 17.06
CA LEU A 3 11.69 10.18 16.40
C LEU A 3 11.82 8.81 15.73
N ILE A 4 11.70 8.75 14.41
CA ILE A 4 11.99 7.52 13.65
C ILE A 4 13.47 7.53 13.32
N TYR A 5 14.21 6.54 13.84
CA TYR A 5 15.58 6.34 13.42
C TYR A 5 15.60 5.99 11.94
N LYS A 6 16.42 6.72 11.16
CA LYS A 6 16.51 6.61 9.69
C LYS A 6 16.61 5.16 9.21
N GLN A 7 17.37 4.34 9.93
CA GLN A 7 17.59 2.92 9.66
C GLN A 7 16.31 2.06 9.66
N PHE A 8 15.22 2.52 10.29
CA PHE A 8 13.95 1.79 10.37
C PHE A 8 12.89 2.26 9.38
N ALA A 9 13.18 3.23 8.50
CA ALA A 9 12.17 3.73 7.56
C ALA A 9 11.62 2.62 6.66
N VAL A 10 12.49 1.74 6.13
CA VAL A 10 12.06 0.59 5.31
C VAL A 10 11.37 -0.51 6.13
N ALA A 11 11.64 -0.59 7.44
CA ALA A 11 11.01 -1.58 8.31
C ALA A 11 9.49 -1.34 8.40
N PHE A 12 9.04 -0.09 8.28
CA PHE A 12 7.62 0.23 8.20
C PHE A 12 6.97 -0.26 6.90
N THR A 13 7.70 -0.27 5.77
CA THR A 13 7.23 -0.88 4.52
C THR A 13 7.04 -2.39 4.70
N ASN A 14 8.04 -3.07 5.25
CA ASN A 14 7.98 -4.51 5.51
C ASN A 14 6.87 -4.87 6.51
N LEU A 15 6.72 -4.08 7.58
CA LEU A 15 5.64 -4.27 8.56
C LEU A 15 4.26 -4.04 7.93
N GLY A 16 4.16 -3.03 7.08
CA GLY A 16 2.97 -2.74 6.30
C GLY A 16 2.56 -3.91 5.41
N HIS A 17 3.51 -4.45 4.65
CA HIS A 17 3.30 -5.63 3.82
C HIS A 17 2.90 -6.86 4.65
N ALA A 18 3.57 -7.12 5.77
CA ALA A 18 3.24 -8.23 6.66
C ALA A 18 1.79 -8.13 7.21
N TYR A 19 1.35 -6.93 7.58
CA TYR A 19 -0.04 -6.73 8.02
C TYR A 19 -1.05 -6.89 6.88
N TYR A 20 -0.69 -6.49 5.65
CA TYR A 20 -1.51 -6.73 4.47
C TYR A 20 -1.70 -8.24 4.23
N GLU A 21 -0.61 -9.03 4.25
CA GLU A 21 -0.69 -10.48 4.09
C GLU A 21 -1.50 -11.16 5.19
N LYS A 22 -1.32 -10.69 6.44
CA LYS A 22 -2.14 -11.15 7.56
C LYS A 22 -3.63 -10.86 7.34
N GLY A 23 -3.98 -9.68 6.82
CA GLY A 23 -5.36 -9.33 6.47
C GLY A 23 -5.94 -10.26 5.42
N ASN A 24 -5.17 -10.57 4.37
CA ASN A 24 -5.58 -11.52 3.32
C ASN A 24 -5.83 -12.92 3.89
N ALA A 25 -4.96 -13.42 4.76
CA ALA A 25 -5.11 -14.74 5.38
C ALA A 25 -6.38 -14.85 6.25
N LEU A 26 -6.86 -13.74 6.80
CA LEU A 26 -8.03 -13.69 7.69
C LEU A 26 -9.35 -13.42 6.96
N VAL A 27 -9.34 -12.86 5.75
CA VAL A 27 -10.52 -12.29 5.08
C VAL A 27 -11.73 -13.23 4.99
N GLN A 28 -11.50 -14.55 4.86
CA GLN A 28 -12.56 -15.56 4.75
C GLN A 28 -13.04 -16.10 6.10
N ARG A 29 -12.23 -15.98 7.15
CA ARG A 29 -12.45 -16.64 8.46
C ARG A 29 -12.84 -15.65 9.55
N ASP A 30 -12.25 -14.46 9.51
CA ASP A 30 -12.46 -13.40 10.49
C ASP A 30 -12.29 -12.03 9.80
N LYS A 31 -13.42 -11.48 9.36
CA LYS A 31 -13.47 -10.20 8.64
C LYS A 31 -13.09 -9.02 9.52
N GLU A 32 -13.35 -9.09 10.82
CA GLU A 32 -13.03 -8.01 11.75
C GLU A 32 -11.51 -7.92 11.95
N SER A 33 -10.87 -9.05 12.28
CA SER A 33 -9.42 -9.10 12.42
C SER A 33 -8.69 -8.83 11.09
N ALA A 34 -9.30 -9.20 9.96
CA ALA A 34 -8.79 -8.81 8.64
C ALA A 34 -8.80 -7.29 8.45
N ALA A 35 -9.92 -6.62 8.75
CA ALA A 35 -10.04 -5.17 8.67
C ALA A 35 -9.05 -4.45 9.61
N GLN A 36 -8.87 -4.95 10.83
CA GLN A 36 -7.87 -4.41 11.76
C GLN A 36 -6.44 -4.58 11.22
N SER A 37 -6.14 -5.70 10.57
CA SER A 37 -4.83 -5.92 9.96
C SER A 37 -4.57 -4.97 8.79
N PHE A 38 -5.55 -4.77 7.90
CA PHE A 38 -5.43 -3.77 6.83
C PHE A 38 -5.28 -2.33 7.37
N ALA A 39 -5.98 -1.98 8.46
CA ALA A 39 -5.81 -0.68 9.11
C ALA A 39 -4.39 -0.48 9.66
N LYS A 40 -3.80 -1.52 10.28
CA LYS A 40 -2.40 -1.50 10.73
C LYS A 40 -1.42 -1.40 9.57
N ALA A 41 -1.69 -2.10 8.46
CA ALA A 41 -0.90 -1.99 7.24
C ALA A 41 -0.86 -0.54 6.74
N ILE A 42 -2.03 0.11 6.61
CA ILE A 42 -2.16 1.51 6.19
C ILE A 42 -1.37 2.43 7.13
N GLN A 43 -1.47 2.23 8.45
CA GLN A 43 -0.74 3.05 9.42
C GLN A 43 0.78 2.94 9.22
N SER A 44 1.31 1.72 9.15
CA SER A 44 2.75 1.50 8.93
C SER A 44 3.22 2.08 7.60
N LEU A 45 2.46 1.86 6.52
CA LEU A 45 2.86 2.33 5.19
C LEU A 45 2.76 3.85 5.05
N LYS A 46 1.80 4.51 5.73
CA LYS A 46 1.78 5.98 5.82
C LYS A 46 3.04 6.52 6.52
N THR A 47 3.47 5.85 7.60
CA THR A 47 4.72 6.20 8.27
C THR A 47 5.93 6.02 7.35
N ALA A 48 5.99 4.92 6.58
CA ALA A 48 7.02 4.72 5.57
C ALA A 48 7.00 5.81 4.49
N LYS A 49 5.81 6.14 3.95
CA LYS A 49 5.59 7.18 2.92
C LYS A 49 6.10 8.55 3.36
N GLN A 50 5.91 8.92 4.63
CA GLN A 50 6.41 10.18 5.20
C GLN A 50 7.93 10.23 5.36
N ASN A 51 8.61 9.09 5.24
CA ASN A 51 10.03 8.91 5.55
C ASN A 51 10.83 8.30 4.38
N THR A 52 10.32 8.36 3.15
CA THR A 52 10.97 7.82 1.94
C THR A 52 12.40 8.34 1.75
N ARG A 53 12.69 9.59 2.14
CA ARG A 53 14.05 10.19 2.13
C ARG A 53 15.09 9.39 2.92
N PHE A 54 14.68 8.45 3.77
CA PHE A 54 15.55 7.59 4.55
C PHE A 54 15.60 6.15 4.01
N PHE A 55 15.00 5.88 2.86
CA PHE A 55 15.11 4.57 2.21
C PHE A 55 16.55 4.34 1.70
N PRO A 56 17.03 3.08 1.72
CA PRO A 56 18.37 2.76 1.22
C PRO A 56 18.50 3.11 -0.27
N ASN A 57 19.58 3.78 -0.67
CA ASN A 57 19.76 4.21 -2.06
C ASN A 57 19.71 3.07 -3.09
N LEU A 58 20.20 1.88 -2.72
CA LEU A 58 20.26 0.73 -3.62
C LEU A 58 18.88 0.09 -3.87
N GLN A 59 17.95 0.20 -2.91
CA GLN A 59 16.60 -0.35 -2.98
C GLN A 59 15.53 0.75 -2.89
N TYR A 60 15.90 1.99 -3.21
CA TYR A 60 15.04 3.15 -2.99
C TYR A 60 13.76 3.03 -3.82
N ASP A 61 13.93 2.72 -5.10
CA ASP A 61 12.83 2.66 -6.06
C ASP A 61 11.88 1.50 -5.71
N GLU A 62 12.42 0.32 -5.38
CA GLU A 62 11.64 -0.85 -4.94
C GLU A 62 10.88 -0.56 -3.64
N ALA A 63 11.53 0.06 -2.66
CA ALA A 63 10.88 0.42 -1.40
C ALA A 63 9.78 1.48 -1.60
N VAL A 64 9.98 2.44 -2.51
CA VAL A 64 8.93 3.40 -2.90
C VAL A 64 7.77 2.66 -3.55
N HIS A 65 8.04 1.84 -4.57
CA HIS A 65 7.02 1.02 -5.23
C HIS A 65 6.17 0.25 -4.20
N ASP A 66 6.80 -0.54 -3.34
CA ASP A 66 6.10 -1.39 -2.39
C ASP A 66 5.29 -0.56 -1.39
N THR A 67 5.85 0.56 -0.93
CA THR A 67 5.15 1.44 0.02
C THR A 67 3.84 1.97 -0.57
N TYR A 68 3.86 2.49 -1.80
CA TYR A 68 2.65 3.01 -2.42
C TYR A 68 1.69 1.89 -2.86
N TYR A 69 2.21 0.81 -3.43
CA TYR A 69 1.43 -0.33 -3.92
C TYR A 69 0.63 -0.99 -2.79
N TYR A 70 1.29 -1.36 -1.69
CA TYR A 70 0.62 -1.98 -0.55
C TYR A 70 -0.28 -0.99 0.20
N THR A 71 -0.02 0.33 0.14
CA THR A 71 -0.93 1.32 0.71
C THR A 71 -2.26 1.28 -0.03
N ALA A 72 -2.22 1.33 -1.36
CA ALA A 72 -3.40 1.32 -2.20
C ALA A 72 -4.18 -0.01 -2.09
N LEU A 73 -3.47 -1.14 -2.10
CA LEU A 73 -4.08 -2.46 -1.87
C LEU A 73 -4.75 -2.57 -0.50
N SER A 74 -4.10 -2.11 0.56
CA SER A 74 -4.66 -2.18 1.92
C SER A 74 -5.92 -1.35 2.07
N TYR A 75 -5.93 -0.14 1.48
CA TYR A 75 -7.13 0.69 1.40
C TYR A 75 -8.25 0.04 0.60
N HIS A 76 -7.94 -0.49 -0.58
CA HIS A 76 -8.90 -1.21 -1.42
C HIS A 76 -9.54 -2.37 -0.64
N LYS A 77 -8.73 -3.24 -0.02
CA LYS A 77 -9.24 -4.38 0.75
C LYS A 77 -10.06 -3.96 1.97
N LEU A 78 -9.62 -2.92 2.69
CA LEU A 78 -10.37 -2.38 3.82
C LEU A 78 -11.72 -1.82 3.38
N TYR A 79 -11.79 -1.16 2.22
CA TYR A 79 -13.07 -0.70 1.66
C TYR A 79 -14.00 -1.89 1.35
N LEU A 80 -13.50 -2.95 0.71
CA LEU A 80 -14.34 -4.12 0.38
C LEU A 80 -14.96 -4.78 1.62
N LEU A 81 -14.28 -4.71 2.77
CA LEU A 81 -14.79 -5.22 4.04
C LEU A 81 -15.76 -4.27 4.74
N THR A 82 -15.44 -2.97 4.75
CA THR A 82 -16.15 -1.98 5.58
C THR A 82 -17.24 -1.21 4.85
N ARG A 83 -17.14 -1.12 3.52
CA ARG A 83 -18.02 -0.34 2.62
C ARG A 83 -18.15 1.15 2.99
N LYS A 84 -17.21 1.67 3.78
CA LYS A 84 -17.21 3.08 4.21
C LYS A 84 -16.75 3.98 3.06
N SER A 85 -17.55 5.00 2.73
CA SER A 85 -17.28 5.96 1.65
C SER A 85 -15.94 6.69 1.81
N GLN A 86 -15.56 7.06 3.03
CA GLN A 86 -14.25 7.68 3.28
C GLN A 86 -13.09 6.77 2.86
N ILE A 87 -13.20 5.46 3.11
CA ILE A 87 -12.16 4.48 2.73
C ILE A 87 -12.12 4.29 1.22
N LEU A 88 -13.26 4.41 0.53
CA LEU A 88 -13.31 4.40 -0.95
C LEU A 88 -12.55 5.60 -1.54
N ASN A 89 -12.80 6.80 -1.02
CA ASN A 89 -12.10 8.01 -1.44
C ASN A 89 -10.59 7.91 -1.18
N ASP A 90 -10.21 7.42 0.01
CA ASP A 90 -8.81 7.19 0.36
C ASP A 90 -8.17 6.13 -0.55
N ALA A 91 -8.89 5.07 -0.93
CA ALA A 91 -8.40 4.05 -1.85
C ALA A 91 -8.17 4.62 -3.26
N ASN A 92 -9.10 5.45 -3.75
CA ASN A 92 -8.93 6.12 -5.04
C ASN A 92 -7.72 7.06 -5.03
N LEU A 93 -7.53 7.82 -3.95
CA LEU A 93 -6.36 8.68 -3.78
C LEU A 93 -5.07 7.87 -3.73
N ALA A 94 -5.02 6.78 -2.96
CA ALA A 94 -3.84 5.94 -2.83
C ALA A 94 -3.44 5.29 -4.16
N TRP A 95 -4.41 4.84 -4.97
CA TRP A 95 -4.11 4.35 -6.32
C TRP A 95 -3.58 5.45 -7.23
N ARG A 96 -4.16 6.65 -7.21
CA ARG A 96 -3.63 7.79 -7.97
C ARG A 96 -2.18 8.07 -7.60
N GLU A 97 -1.90 8.16 -6.29
CA GLU A 97 -0.54 8.37 -5.78
C GLU A 97 0.43 7.26 -6.24
N TYR A 98 0.00 5.99 -6.24
CA TYR A 98 0.84 4.89 -6.74
C TYR A 98 1.27 5.10 -8.21
N PHE A 99 0.36 5.54 -9.07
CA PHE A 99 0.68 5.83 -10.46
C PHE A 99 1.51 7.10 -10.63
N ASP A 100 1.20 8.16 -9.87
CA ASP A 100 1.93 9.44 -9.92
C ASP A 100 3.39 9.29 -9.46
N PHE A 101 3.65 8.42 -8.48
CA PHE A 101 4.96 8.18 -7.88
C PHE A 101 5.59 6.85 -8.30
N PHE A 102 5.09 6.21 -9.35
CA PHE A 102 5.69 4.97 -9.86
C PHE A 102 7.16 5.21 -10.27
N PRO A 103 8.14 4.47 -9.73
CA PRO A 103 9.54 4.77 -9.99
C PRO A 103 9.95 4.45 -11.43
N LYS A 104 10.45 5.46 -12.16
CA LYS A 104 10.84 5.32 -13.57
C LYS A 104 11.86 4.20 -13.84
N LYS A 105 12.76 3.93 -12.89
CA LYS A 105 13.77 2.87 -13.06
C LYS A 105 13.18 1.45 -13.06
N LEU A 106 11.95 1.30 -12.57
CA LEU A 106 11.25 0.02 -12.55
C LEU A 106 10.42 -0.17 -13.82
N GLU A 107 10.31 0.84 -14.69
CA GLU A 107 9.63 0.70 -15.98
C GLU A 107 10.37 -0.31 -16.87
N GLY A 108 9.61 -1.19 -17.51
CA GLY A 108 10.14 -2.27 -18.34
C GLY A 108 10.68 -3.48 -17.55
N ASN A 109 10.73 -3.41 -16.21
CA ASN A 109 10.97 -4.60 -15.40
C ASN A 109 9.67 -5.42 -15.30
N SER A 110 9.71 -6.66 -15.78
CA SER A 110 8.52 -7.51 -15.92
C SER A 110 7.71 -7.67 -14.64
N THR A 111 8.36 -7.77 -13.48
CA THR A 111 7.67 -7.96 -12.19
C THR A 111 6.88 -6.72 -11.79
N TYR A 112 7.45 -5.54 -12.00
CA TYR A 112 6.82 -4.27 -11.64
C TYR A 112 5.77 -3.86 -12.67
N GLU A 113 5.96 -4.17 -13.96
CA GLU A 113 4.92 -3.97 -14.97
C GLU A 113 3.69 -4.83 -14.70
N GLN A 114 3.87 -6.11 -14.35
CA GLN A 114 2.74 -6.96 -13.94
C GLN A 114 1.99 -6.41 -12.72
N SER A 115 2.74 -5.89 -11.73
CA SER A 115 2.15 -5.25 -10.55
C SER A 115 1.37 -3.99 -10.93
N ARG A 116 1.89 -3.18 -11.86
CA ARG A 116 1.27 -1.97 -12.39
C ARG A 116 0.02 -2.26 -13.22
N GLU A 117 0.02 -3.30 -14.04
CA GLU A 117 -1.18 -3.76 -14.76
C GLU A 117 -2.27 -4.23 -13.79
N ALA A 118 -1.91 -4.99 -12.76
CA ALA A 118 -2.83 -5.41 -11.72
C ALA A 118 -3.39 -4.20 -10.94
N ALA A 119 -2.54 -3.24 -10.59
CA ALA A 119 -2.94 -1.98 -9.96
C ALA A 119 -3.99 -1.24 -10.80
N GLN A 120 -3.82 -1.21 -12.13
CA GLN A 120 -4.75 -0.52 -13.01
C GLN A 120 -6.13 -1.17 -12.97
N LYS A 121 -6.18 -2.51 -12.97
CA LYS A 121 -7.44 -3.27 -12.83
C LYS A 121 -8.12 -2.98 -11.49
N TYR A 122 -7.36 -2.97 -10.39
CA TYR A 122 -7.90 -2.64 -9.07
C TYR A 122 -8.38 -1.20 -8.96
N TRP A 123 -7.67 -0.26 -9.58
CA TRP A 123 -8.07 1.14 -9.56
C TRP A 123 -9.34 1.38 -10.38
N ASN A 124 -9.47 0.73 -11.54
CA ASN A 124 -10.70 0.78 -12.32
C ASN A 124 -11.90 0.29 -11.50
N GLN A 125 -11.76 -0.83 -10.77
CA GLN A 125 -12.81 -1.30 -9.86
C GLN A 125 -13.20 -0.27 -8.80
N ILE A 126 -12.23 0.46 -8.24
CA ILE A 126 -12.52 1.53 -7.27
C ILE A 126 -13.28 2.68 -7.93
N LYS A 127 -12.88 3.09 -9.15
CA LYS A 127 -13.56 4.15 -9.90
C LYS A 127 -15.00 3.79 -10.26
N ASP A 128 -15.25 2.53 -10.60
CA ASP A 128 -16.60 2.03 -10.92
C ASP A 128 -17.54 2.02 -9.70
N MET A 129 -16.99 2.05 -8.48
CA MET A 129 -17.74 2.04 -7.22
C MET A 129 -17.97 3.44 -6.62
N MET A 130 -17.36 4.47 -7.19
CA MET A 130 -17.50 5.88 -6.77
C MET A 130 -18.73 6.52 -7.40
#